data_AF-A0A424PL63-F1
#
_entry.id   AF-A0A424PL63-F1
#
_cell.length_a   1.000
_cell.length_b   1.000
_cell.length_c   1.000
_cell.angle_alpha   90.00
_cell.angle_beta   90.00
_cell.angle_gamma   90.00
#
_symmetry.space_group_name_H-M   'P 1'
#
loop_
_entity.id
_entity.type
_entity.pdbx_description
1 polymer ?
#
loop_
_entity_poly.entity_id
_entity_poly.type
_entity_poly.pdbx_seq_one_letter_code
_entity_poly.pdbx_strand_id
1 'polypeptide(L)'
;MVPFCAYNFEIIYNIDLTLISIAIIFPLVFAIRGAFKRREKALEFLSLHRGAIKTITYFFMNAAKLPDEAKKEIKAILNDLSNSFLDHLSQSNYNTDKIDAKTELIFEFIEKHNEELSGGVKQKIFRFIRDVHVSQENLIAIHTHRTPISLKAYCLIFIYMFPVIYTPTIINKIGLENPVGLTYFVIILSEFILISLYNIQDQMEYPFDKDGLDDIKLDYFKVDRSIK
;
A
#
# COMPACT_ATOMS: atom_id res chain seq x y z
N MET A 1 -33.13 -3.87 10.10
CA MET A 1 -34.26 -4.43 9.32
C MET A 1 -34.34 -5.95 9.46
N VAL A 2 -33.24 -6.68 9.25
CA VAL A 2 -33.26 -8.16 9.30
C VAL A 2 -33.77 -8.74 10.63
N PRO A 3 -33.32 -8.26 11.83
CA PRO A 3 -33.88 -8.75 13.09
C PRO A 3 -35.37 -8.49 13.24
N PHE A 4 -35.85 -7.34 12.79
CA PHE A 4 -37.28 -7.02 12.78
C PHE A 4 -38.07 -8.05 11.96
N CYS A 5 -37.65 -8.34 10.73
CA CYS A 5 -38.31 -9.33 9.90
C CYS A 5 -38.23 -10.73 10.52
N ALA A 6 -37.08 -11.12 11.06
CA ALA A 6 -36.91 -12.45 11.65
C ALA A 6 -37.84 -12.68 12.86
N TYR A 7 -38.01 -11.69 13.73
CA TYR A 7 -38.96 -11.77 14.85
C TYR A 7 -40.42 -11.77 14.39
N ASN A 8 -40.81 -10.91 13.44
CA ASN A 8 -42.21 -10.82 12.99
C ASN A 8 -42.69 -12.05 12.22
N PHE A 9 -41.81 -12.70 11.45
CA PHE A 9 -42.13 -13.89 10.67
C PHE A 9 -41.71 -15.19 11.36
N GLU A 10 -41.27 -15.13 12.63
CA GLU A 10 -40.77 -16.27 13.42
C GLU A 10 -39.73 -17.12 12.65
N ILE A 11 -38.85 -16.45 11.91
CA ILE A 11 -37.79 -17.09 11.13
C ILE A 11 -36.65 -17.46 12.09
N ILE A 12 -36.61 -18.73 12.49
CA ILE A 12 -35.68 -19.27 13.47
C ILE A 12 -35.10 -20.58 12.93
N TYR A 13 -33.78 -20.65 12.82
CA TYR A 13 -33.07 -21.84 12.36
C TYR A 13 -31.88 -22.14 13.28
N ASN A 14 -31.57 -23.41 13.47
CA ASN A 14 -30.38 -23.85 14.19
C ASN A 14 -29.32 -24.30 13.18
N ILE A 15 -28.51 -23.35 12.69
CA ILE A 15 -27.41 -23.61 11.78
C ILE A 15 -26.10 -23.54 12.55
N ASP A 16 -25.15 -24.43 12.21
CA ASP A 16 -23.79 -24.30 12.73
C ASP A 16 -23.12 -23.04 12.17
N LEU A 17 -23.01 -22.03 13.03
CA LEU A 17 -22.37 -20.75 12.72
C LEU A 17 -20.88 -20.90 12.40
N THR A 18 -20.25 -22.01 12.78
CA THR A 18 -18.81 -22.24 12.61
C THR A 18 -18.42 -22.22 11.13
N LEU A 19 -19.15 -22.95 10.27
CA LEU A 19 -18.84 -23.04 8.85
C LEU A 19 -18.96 -21.68 8.15
N ILE A 20 -20.02 -20.94 8.46
CA ILE A 20 -20.28 -19.60 7.91
C ILE A 20 -19.23 -18.61 8.42
N SER A 21 -18.90 -18.68 9.71
CA SER A 21 -17.87 -17.81 10.29
C SER A 21 -16.51 -18.05 9.64
N ILE A 22 -16.14 -19.31 9.38
CA ILE A 22 -14.91 -19.63 8.64
C ILE A 22 -14.96 -19.06 7.22
N ALA A 23 -16.07 -19.24 6.50
CA ALA A 23 -16.22 -18.75 5.13
C ALA A 23 -16.06 -17.23 5.01
N ILE A 24 -16.44 -16.45 6.05
CA ILE A 24 -16.33 -14.99 6.04
C ILE A 24 -14.99 -14.52 6.59
N ILE A 25 -14.62 -15.01 7.78
CA ILE A 25 -13.45 -14.52 8.51
C ILE A 25 -12.16 -14.91 7.81
N PHE A 26 -12.07 -16.14 7.26
CA PHE A 26 -10.84 -16.61 6.64
C PHE A 26 -10.45 -15.74 5.44
N PRO A 27 -11.28 -15.56 4.40
CA PRO A 27 -10.95 -14.69 3.26
C PRO A 27 -10.61 -13.25 3.66
N LEU A 28 -11.33 -12.69 4.65
CA LEU A 28 -11.09 -11.35 5.16
C LEU A 28 -9.69 -11.23 5.80
N VAL A 29 -9.32 -12.17 6.68
CA VAL A 29 -7.99 -12.21 7.30
C VAL A 29 -6.89 -12.37 6.26
N PHE A 30 -7.10 -13.20 5.24
CA PHE A 30 -6.14 -13.35 4.14
C PHE A 30 -5.96 -12.06 3.35
N ALA A 31 -7.05 -11.36 3.06
CA ALA A 31 -7.02 -10.09 2.35
C ALA A 31 -6.31 -9.00 3.17
N ILE A 32 -6.59 -8.89 4.47
CA ILE A 32 -5.91 -7.95 5.38
C ILE A 32 -4.39 -8.22 5.41
N ARG A 33 -3.99 -9.49 5.56
CA ARG A 33 -2.57 -9.87 5.55
C ARG A 33 -1.90 -9.54 4.22
N GLY A 34 -2.63 -9.71 3.10
CA GLY A 34 -2.17 -9.33 1.77
C GLY A 34 -1.92 -7.83 1.64
N ALA A 35 -2.89 -7.01 2.04
CA ALA A 35 -2.80 -5.55 2.04
C ALA A 35 -1.67 -5.05 2.94
N PHE A 36 -1.56 -5.58 4.17
CA PHE A 36 -0.46 -5.25 5.09
C PHE A 36 0.92 -5.59 4.48
N LYS A 37 1.08 -6.80 3.93
CA LYS A 37 2.35 -7.21 3.31
C LYS A 37 2.72 -6.33 2.11
N ARG A 38 1.73 -5.90 1.33
CA ARG A 38 1.90 -4.97 0.21
C ARG A 38 2.42 -3.61 0.68
N ARG A 39 1.82 -3.06 1.74
CA ARG A 39 2.27 -1.81 2.38
C ARG A 39 3.70 -1.92 2.91
N GLU A 40 4.04 -3.01 3.61
CA GLU A 40 5.40 -3.22 4.13
C GLU A 40 6.45 -3.32 3.01
N LYS A 41 6.13 -4.01 1.90
CA LYS A 41 6.99 -4.03 0.72
C LYS A 41 7.18 -2.65 0.09
N ALA A 42 6.13 -1.83 0.05
CA ALA A 42 6.25 -0.47 -0.45
C ALA A 42 7.22 0.36 0.41
N LEU A 43 7.15 0.24 1.75
CA LEU A 43 8.11 0.88 2.66
C LEU A 43 9.55 0.42 2.45
N GLU A 44 9.74 -0.89 2.23
CA GLU A 44 11.05 -1.48 1.92
C GLU A 44 11.63 -0.91 0.62
N PHE A 45 10.85 -0.89 -0.46
CA PHE A 45 11.31 -0.38 -1.75
C PHE A 45 11.53 1.13 -1.76
N LEU A 46 10.69 1.91 -1.06
CA LEU A 46 10.92 3.36 -0.87
C LEU A 46 12.22 3.63 -0.10
N SER A 47 12.51 2.81 0.92
CA SER A 47 13.76 2.91 1.68
C SER A 47 14.97 2.58 0.81
N LEU A 48 14.88 1.53 -0.01
CA LEU A 48 15.91 1.14 -0.96
C LEU A 48 16.15 2.25 -2.01
N HIS A 49 15.09 2.78 -2.60
CA HIS A 49 15.15 3.86 -3.59
C HIS A 49 15.89 5.08 -3.04
N ARG A 50 15.46 5.55 -1.87
CA ARG A 50 16.10 6.68 -1.18
C ARG A 50 17.56 6.39 -0.85
N GLY A 51 17.85 5.19 -0.34
CA GLY A 51 19.21 4.76 0.02
C GLY A 51 20.14 4.73 -1.18
N ALA A 52 19.66 4.23 -2.33
CA ALA A 52 20.40 4.17 -3.58
C ALA A 52 20.71 5.59 -4.09
N ILE A 53 19.73 6.49 -4.17
CA ILE A 53 19.96 7.89 -4.59
C ILE A 53 20.95 8.61 -3.67
N LYS A 54 20.83 8.43 -2.35
CA LYS A 54 21.79 9.00 -1.39
C LYS A 54 23.20 8.47 -1.61
N THR A 55 23.33 7.19 -1.87
CA THR A 55 24.63 6.55 -2.09
C THR A 55 25.27 7.03 -3.39
N ILE A 56 24.49 7.15 -4.47
CA ILE A 56 24.92 7.77 -5.73
C ILE A 56 25.41 9.20 -5.48
N THR A 57 24.64 9.99 -4.71
CA THR A 57 25.02 11.36 -4.33
C THR A 57 26.40 11.37 -3.66
N TYR A 58 26.66 10.50 -2.68
CA TYR A 58 27.96 10.46 -1.99
C TYR A 58 29.13 10.08 -2.90
N PHE A 59 28.92 9.18 -3.88
CA PHE A 59 29.97 8.88 -4.85
C PHE A 59 30.35 10.09 -5.70
N PHE A 60 29.37 10.86 -6.15
CA PHE A 60 29.63 12.10 -6.91
C PHE A 60 30.26 13.20 -6.04
N MET A 61 29.82 13.38 -4.79
CA MET A 61 30.41 14.38 -3.89
C MET A 61 31.87 14.08 -3.56
N ASN A 62 32.22 12.80 -3.42
CA ASN A 62 33.57 12.33 -3.14
C ASN A 62 34.46 12.21 -4.39
N ALA A 63 33.93 12.45 -5.60
CA ALA A 63 34.72 12.46 -6.82
C ALA A 63 35.62 13.71 -6.83
N ALA A 64 36.93 13.51 -6.59
CA ALA A 64 37.89 14.61 -6.45
C ALA A 64 38.12 15.40 -7.75
N LYS A 65 37.99 14.74 -8.90
CA LYS A 65 38.19 15.33 -10.23
C LYS A 65 36.94 16.01 -10.80
N LEU A 66 35.77 15.82 -10.17
CA LEU A 66 34.51 16.38 -10.62
C LEU A 66 34.40 17.83 -10.12
N PRO A 67 34.16 18.82 -11.00
CA PRO A 67 33.99 20.23 -10.63
C PRO A 67 32.82 20.44 -9.66
N ASP A 68 32.89 21.50 -8.86
CA ASP A 68 31.84 21.82 -7.88
C ASP A 68 30.52 22.22 -8.56
N GLU A 69 30.57 22.84 -9.75
CA GLU A 69 29.39 23.11 -10.58
C GLU A 69 28.70 21.81 -11.01
N ALA A 70 29.48 20.83 -11.48
CA ALA A 70 28.97 19.53 -11.90
C ALA A 70 28.40 18.73 -10.70
N LYS A 71 29.01 18.84 -9.53
CA LYS A 71 28.43 18.28 -8.28
C LYS A 71 27.08 18.90 -7.93
N LYS A 72 26.91 20.22 -8.12
CA LYS A 72 25.62 20.88 -7.91
C LYS A 72 24.58 20.42 -8.94
N GLU A 73 24.98 20.29 -10.21
CA GLU A 73 24.14 19.80 -11.31
C GLU A 73 23.57 18.41 -11.00
N ILE A 74 24.43 17.42 -10.73
CA ILE A 74 23.97 16.05 -10.45
C ILE A 74 23.14 15.95 -9.16
N LYS A 75 23.45 16.75 -8.15
CA LYS A 75 22.64 16.81 -6.93
C LYS A 75 21.23 17.33 -7.22
N ALA A 76 21.09 18.32 -8.11
CA ALA A 76 19.79 18.82 -8.53
C ALA A 76 19.00 17.75 -9.32
N ILE A 77 19.65 17.05 -10.26
CA ILE A 77 19.04 15.94 -11.02
C ILE A 77 18.52 14.85 -10.07
N LEU A 78 19.35 14.41 -9.12
CA LEU A 78 18.98 13.35 -8.17
C LEU A 78 17.83 13.75 -7.23
N ASN A 79 17.81 15.01 -6.79
CA ASN A 79 16.71 15.52 -5.96
C ASN A 79 15.41 15.65 -6.76
N ASP A 80 15.49 16.17 -7.98
CA ASP A 80 14.34 16.28 -8.89
C ASP A 80 13.77 14.91 -9.25
N LEU A 81 14.62 13.92 -9.55
CA LEU A 81 14.18 12.53 -9.74
C LEU A 81 13.46 12.00 -8.49
N SER A 82 14.05 12.15 -7.31
CA SER A 82 13.44 11.68 -6.06
C SER A 82 12.08 12.34 -5.81
N ASN A 83 11.96 13.64 -6.01
CA ASN A 83 10.72 14.37 -5.75
C ASN A 83 9.64 14.03 -6.79
N SER A 84 9.99 14.11 -8.07
CA SER A 84 9.05 13.81 -9.16
C SER A 84 8.56 12.36 -9.13
N PHE A 85 9.41 11.41 -8.75
CA PHE A 85 9.00 10.01 -8.62
C PHE A 85 8.03 9.79 -7.44
N LEU A 86 8.31 10.38 -6.27
CA LEU A 86 7.41 10.30 -5.13
C LEU A 86 6.07 11.00 -5.41
N ASP A 87 6.10 12.13 -6.11
CA ASP A 87 4.88 12.82 -6.51
C ASP A 87 4.07 11.98 -7.50
N HIS A 88 4.74 11.32 -8.46
CA HIS A 88 4.11 10.41 -9.41
C HIS A 88 3.40 9.23 -8.71
N LEU A 89 4.00 8.63 -7.69
CA LEU A 89 3.38 7.53 -6.92
C LEU A 89 2.08 7.94 -6.21
N SER A 90 1.90 9.24 -5.91
CA SER A 90 0.68 9.76 -5.30
C SER A 90 -0.40 10.15 -6.32
N GLN A 91 -0.10 10.08 -7.62
CA GLN A 91 -1.03 10.43 -8.69
C GLN A 91 -1.64 9.16 -9.28
N SER A 92 -2.90 9.23 -9.73
CA SER A 92 -3.58 8.13 -10.42
C SER A 92 -3.05 7.85 -11.84
N ASN A 93 -1.96 8.50 -12.25
CA ASN A 93 -1.35 8.33 -13.57
C ASN A 93 -0.35 7.16 -13.53
N TYR A 94 -0.46 6.24 -14.49
CA TYR A 94 0.42 5.08 -14.61
C TYR A 94 1.52 5.24 -15.69
N ASN A 95 1.56 6.38 -16.40
CA ASN A 95 2.61 6.64 -17.38
C ASN A 95 3.92 7.04 -16.68
N THR A 96 4.99 6.27 -16.95
CA THR A 96 6.32 6.41 -16.35
C THR A 96 7.33 7.12 -17.25
N ASP A 97 6.99 7.46 -18.49
CA ASP A 97 7.92 8.00 -19.50
C ASP A 97 8.72 9.21 -18.97
N LYS A 98 8.06 10.08 -18.19
CA LYS A 98 8.70 11.25 -17.58
C LYS A 98 9.71 10.90 -16.49
N ILE A 99 9.44 9.84 -15.73
CA ILE A 99 10.35 9.34 -14.70
C ILE A 99 11.53 8.63 -15.35
N ASP A 100 11.27 7.83 -16.37
CA ASP A 100 12.30 7.10 -17.11
C ASP A 100 13.28 8.07 -17.76
N ALA A 101 12.77 9.14 -18.40
CA ALA A 101 13.60 10.22 -18.94
C ALA A 101 14.44 10.92 -17.85
N LYS A 102 13.88 11.18 -16.66
CA LYS A 102 14.64 11.78 -15.54
C LYS A 102 15.71 10.84 -15.00
N THR A 103 15.48 9.53 -15.00
CA THR A 103 16.48 8.54 -14.61
C THR A 103 17.61 8.47 -15.64
N GLU A 104 17.29 8.61 -16.93
CA GLU A 104 18.27 8.65 -18.03
C GLU A 104 19.22 9.85 -17.94
N LEU A 105 18.76 11.01 -17.42
CA LEU A 105 19.63 12.17 -17.16
C LEU A 105 20.84 11.84 -16.27
N ILE A 106 20.73 10.86 -15.36
CA ILE A 106 21.85 10.42 -14.54
C ILE A 106 22.91 9.74 -15.41
N PHE A 107 22.48 8.92 -16.38
CA PHE A 107 23.36 8.25 -17.31
C PHE A 107 24.04 9.27 -18.24
N GLU A 108 23.28 10.20 -18.81
CA GLU A 108 23.81 11.29 -19.64
C GLU A 108 24.86 12.12 -18.91
N PHE A 109 24.63 12.42 -17.62
CA PHE A 109 25.60 13.12 -16.78
C PHE A 109 26.91 12.33 -16.62
N ILE A 110 26.84 11.01 -16.43
CA ILE A 110 28.03 10.16 -16.29
C ILE A 110 28.84 10.14 -17.59
N GLU A 111 28.17 10.05 -18.74
CA GLU A 111 28.83 10.08 -20.05
C GLU A 111 29.49 11.43 -20.34
N LYS A 112 28.80 12.54 -20.02
CA LYS A 112 29.34 13.90 -20.13
C LYS A 112 30.60 14.11 -19.29
N HIS A 113 30.66 13.50 -18.09
CA HIS A 113 31.77 13.64 -17.14
C HIS A 113 32.65 12.37 -17.04
N ASN A 114 32.72 11.59 -18.12
CA ASN A 114 33.34 10.26 -18.14
C ASN A 114 34.84 10.27 -17.75
N GLU A 115 35.59 11.30 -18.16
CA GLU A 115 37.03 11.45 -17.88
C GLU A 115 37.30 11.91 -16.43
N GLU A 116 36.35 12.63 -15.83
CA GLU A 116 36.41 13.17 -14.47
C GLU A 116 36.05 12.10 -13.43
N LEU A 117 35.47 10.97 -13.85
CA LEU A 117 35.08 9.87 -12.99
C LEU A 117 36.02 8.68 -13.14
N SER A 118 36.57 8.20 -12.03
CA SER A 118 37.39 6.99 -12.05
C SER A 118 36.54 5.75 -12.39
N GLY A 119 37.13 4.79 -13.12
CA GLY A 119 36.41 3.58 -13.57
C GLY A 119 35.74 2.80 -12.42
N GLY A 120 36.43 2.66 -11.28
CA GLY A 120 35.87 1.99 -10.10
C GLY A 120 34.70 2.73 -9.46
N VAL A 121 34.69 4.07 -9.50
CA VAL A 121 33.55 4.87 -9.02
C VAL A 121 32.37 4.73 -9.97
N LYS A 122 32.60 4.79 -11.29
CA LYS A 122 31.54 4.57 -12.30
C LYS A 122 30.85 3.23 -12.13
N GLN A 123 31.60 2.14 -12.00
CA GLN A 123 31.02 0.80 -11.79
C GLN A 123 30.15 0.73 -10.53
N LYS A 124 30.57 1.39 -9.44
CA LYS A 124 29.78 1.46 -8.21
C LYS A 124 28.50 2.29 -8.42
N ILE A 125 28.60 3.43 -9.09
CA ILE A 125 27.44 4.27 -9.41
C ILE A 125 26.43 3.48 -10.26
N PHE A 126 26.87 2.79 -11.32
CA PHE A 126 25.98 1.97 -12.15
C PHE A 126 25.29 0.85 -11.37
N ARG A 127 25.97 0.24 -10.41
CA ARG A 127 25.34 -0.74 -9.51
C ARG A 127 24.20 -0.11 -8.70
N PHE A 128 24.38 1.09 -8.16
CA PHE A 128 23.32 1.76 -7.41
C PHE A 128 22.22 2.34 -8.31
N ILE A 129 22.52 2.72 -9.56
CA ILE A 129 21.50 3.09 -10.56
C ILE A 129 20.59 1.88 -10.84
N ARG A 130 21.15 0.67 -10.95
CA ARG A 130 20.33 -0.55 -11.02
C ARG A 130 19.41 -0.67 -9.80
N ASP A 131 19.89 -0.39 -8.59
CA ASP A 131 19.04 -0.43 -7.39
C ASP A 131 17.92 0.63 -7.43
N VAL A 132 18.19 1.81 -7.99
CA VAL A 132 17.18 2.84 -8.27
C VAL A 132 16.12 2.29 -9.24
N HIS A 133 16.51 1.73 -10.38
CA HIS A 133 15.57 1.13 -11.33
C HIS A 133 14.74 0.02 -10.71
N VAL A 134 15.38 -0.95 -10.06
CA VAL A 134 14.68 -2.09 -9.45
C VAL A 134 13.68 -1.62 -8.39
N SER A 135 14.05 -0.63 -7.57
CA SER A 135 13.12 -0.08 -6.57
C SER A 135 11.97 0.71 -7.21
N GLN A 136 12.23 1.49 -8.27
CA GLN A 136 11.21 2.21 -9.02
C GLN A 136 10.20 1.25 -9.66
N GLU A 137 10.68 0.25 -10.40
CA GLU A 137 9.84 -0.76 -11.05
C GLU A 137 8.95 -1.51 -10.06
N ASN A 138 9.51 -1.90 -8.90
CA ASN A 138 8.72 -2.57 -7.87
C ASN A 138 7.65 -1.64 -7.28
N LEU A 139 7.95 -0.35 -7.09
CA LEU A 139 6.98 0.62 -6.59
C LEU A 139 5.89 0.93 -7.63
N ILE A 140 6.26 1.05 -8.90
CA ILE A 140 5.33 1.19 -10.03
C ILE A 140 4.43 -0.04 -10.13
N ALA A 141 4.98 -1.25 -9.98
CA ALA A 141 4.21 -2.48 -9.99
C ALA A 141 3.20 -2.54 -8.83
N ILE A 142 3.60 -2.09 -7.63
CA ILE A 142 2.66 -1.92 -6.51
C ILE A 142 1.60 -0.88 -6.87
N HIS A 143 1.99 0.29 -7.36
CA HIS A 143 1.04 1.36 -7.71
C HIS A 143 0.01 0.94 -8.78
N THR A 144 0.47 0.22 -9.80
CA THR A 144 -0.32 -0.15 -10.98
C THR A 144 -1.19 -1.39 -10.74
N HIS A 145 -0.64 -2.42 -10.11
CA HIS A 145 -1.35 -3.69 -9.90
C HIS A 145 -1.91 -3.76 -8.49
N ARG A 146 -3.24 -3.94 -8.38
CA ARG A 146 -3.96 -4.04 -7.11
C ARG A 146 -4.00 -5.48 -6.57
N THR A 147 -4.58 -5.67 -5.38
CA THR A 147 -4.91 -7.03 -4.93
C THR A 147 -6.06 -7.59 -5.77
N PRO A 148 -6.26 -8.92 -5.81
CA PRO A 148 -7.34 -9.52 -6.60
C PRO A 148 -8.73 -9.00 -6.18
N ILE A 149 -9.38 -8.26 -7.08
CA ILE A 149 -10.70 -7.64 -6.88
C ILE A 149 -11.77 -8.69 -6.52
N SER A 150 -11.63 -9.91 -7.03
CA SER A 150 -12.55 -11.02 -6.77
C SER A 150 -12.65 -11.39 -5.28
N LEU A 151 -11.54 -11.39 -4.56
CA LEU A 151 -11.52 -11.71 -3.12
C LEU A 151 -12.22 -10.63 -2.30
N LYS A 152 -12.02 -9.36 -2.67
CA LYS A 152 -12.67 -8.21 -2.03
C LYS A 152 -14.19 -8.23 -2.28
N ALA A 153 -14.61 -8.51 -3.51
CA ALA A 153 -16.02 -8.67 -3.85
C ALA A 153 -16.66 -9.83 -3.09
N TYR A 154 -15.95 -10.96 -2.98
CA TYR A 154 -16.39 -12.08 -2.16
C TYR A 154 -16.63 -11.66 -0.71
N CYS A 155 -15.65 -11.03 -0.03
CA CYS A 155 -15.80 -10.59 1.35
C CYS A 155 -17.00 -9.66 1.54
N LEU A 156 -17.19 -8.69 0.62
CA LEU A 156 -18.28 -7.73 0.70
C LEU A 156 -19.67 -8.39 0.58
N ILE A 157 -19.83 -9.30 -0.38
CA ILE A 157 -21.09 -10.05 -0.56
C ILE A 157 -21.43 -10.84 0.71
N PHE A 158 -20.43 -11.51 1.30
CA PHE A 158 -20.63 -12.29 2.50
C PHE A 158 -20.92 -11.44 3.76
N ILE A 159 -20.30 -10.26 3.87
CA ILE A 159 -20.63 -9.30 4.93
C ILE A 159 -22.10 -8.85 4.81
N TYR A 160 -22.59 -8.58 3.60
CA TYR A 160 -24.00 -8.20 3.42
C TYR A 160 -24.99 -9.35 3.63
N MET A 161 -24.61 -10.59 3.33
CA MET A 161 -25.45 -11.76 3.62
C MET A 161 -25.44 -12.16 5.11
N PHE A 162 -24.41 -11.74 5.87
CA PHE A 162 -24.20 -12.14 7.25
C PHE A 162 -25.43 -11.92 8.15
N PRO A 163 -26.09 -10.74 8.17
CA PRO A 163 -27.25 -10.54 9.04
C PRO A 163 -28.40 -11.52 8.74
N VAL A 164 -28.63 -11.87 7.46
CA VAL A 164 -29.72 -12.77 7.04
C VAL A 164 -29.51 -14.18 7.59
N ILE A 165 -28.27 -14.67 7.58
CA ILE A 165 -27.94 -16.02 8.02
C ILE A 165 -27.75 -16.09 9.55
N TYR A 166 -27.09 -15.08 10.11
CA TYR A 166 -26.69 -15.06 11.51
C TYR A 166 -27.86 -14.75 12.45
N THR A 167 -28.76 -13.85 12.06
CA THR A 167 -29.88 -13.39 12.92
C THR A 167 -30.83 -14.50 13.36
N PRO A 168 -31.39 -15.35 12.48
CA PRO A 168 -32.27 -16.45 12.90
C PRO A 168 -31.62 -17.42 13.89
N THR A 169 -30.32 -17.65 13.72
CA THR A 169 -29.54 -18.55 14.58
C THR A 169 -29.25 -17.93 15.93
N ILE A 170 -29.00 -16.63 15.99
CA ILE A 170 -28.84 -15.90 17.26
C ILE A 170 -30.16 -15.85 18.02
N ILE A 171 -31.28 -15.64 17.34
CA ILE A 171 -32.62 -15.72 17.95
C ILE A 171 -32.85 -17.13 18.52
N ASN A 172 -32.49 -18.18 17.78
CA ASN A 172 -32.60 -19.57 18.27
C ASN A 172 -31.77 -19.81 19.54
N LYS A 173 -30.54 -19.30 19.59
CA LYS A 173 -29.61 -19.48 20.73
C LYS A 173 -29.96 -18.64 21.95
N ILE A 174 -30.41 -17.40 21.74
CA ILE A 174 -30.84 -16.50 22.82
C ILE A 174 -32.23 -16.91 23.33
N GLY A 175 -33.11 -17.40 22.45
CA GLY A 175 -34.50 -17.72 22.78
C GLY A 175 -35.42 -16.49 22.71
N LEU A 176 -36.70 -16.74 22.41
CA LEU A 176 -37.71 -15.69 22.20
C LEU A 176 -38.14 -14.98 23.48
N GLU A 177 -37.90 -15.57 24.65
CA GLU A 177 -38.28 -15.00 25.95
C GLU A 177 -37.32 -13.92 26.44
N ASN A 178 -36.14 -13.80 25.81
CA ASN A 178 -35.14 -12.81 26.16
C ASN A 178 -35.40 -11.46 25.49
N PRO A 179 -34.85 -10.36 26.05
CA PRO A 179 -35.04 -9.04 25.47
C PRO A 179 -34.57 -8.97 24.02
N VAL A 180 -35.50 -8.64 23.13
CA VAL A 180 -35.25 -8.48 21.69
C VAL A 180 -34.04 -7.57 21.41
N GLY A 181 -33.84 -6.53 22.23
CA GLY A 181 -32.71 -5.62 22.14
C GLY A 181 -31.33 -6.29 22.21
N LEU A 182 -31.20 -7.43 22.90
CA LEU A 182 -29.95 -8.18 22.97
C LEU A 182 -29.56 -8.73 21.59
N THR A 183 -30.51 -9.28 20.85
CA THR A 183 -30.29 -9.75 19.47
C THR A 183 -29.86 -8.60 18.57
N TYR A 184 -30.58 -7.47 18.60
CA TYR A 184 -30.20 -6.29 17.82
C TYR A 184 -28.78 -5.82 18.13
N PHE A 185 -28.42 -5.75 19.41
CA PHE A 185 -27.09 -5.37 19.84
C PHE A 185 -26.01 -6.30 19.28
N VAL A 186 -26.19 -7.62 19.40
CA VAL A 186 -25.22 -8.61 18.89
C VAL A 186 -25.05 -8.51 17.37
N ILE A 187 -26.15 -8.38 16.62
CA ILE A 187 -26.09 -8.27 15.16
C ILE A 187 -25.39 -6.97 14.73
N ILE A 188 -25.78 -5.83 15.30
CA ILE A 188 -25.19 -4.53 14.98
C ILE A 188 -23.69 -4.53 15.32
N LEU A 189 -23.31 -5.03 16.50
CA LEU A 189 -21.91 -5.10 16.91
C LEU A 189 -21.08 -5.99 15.98
N SER A 190 -21.61 -7.15 15.60
CA SER A 190 -20.92 -8.10 14.71
C SER A 190 -20.74 -7.52 13.30
N GLU A 191 -21.78 -6.88 12.77
CA GLU A 191 -21.75 -6.22 11.46
C GLU A 191 -20.78 -5.03 11.46
N PHE A 192 -20.79 -4.23 12.55
CA PHE A 192 -19.83 -3.14 12.75
C PHE A 192 -18.38 -3.63 12.74
N ILE A 193 -18.08 -4.74 13.42
CA ILE A 193 -16.74 -5.33 13.44
C ILE A 193 -16.33 -5.76 12.02
N LEU A 194 -17.19 -6.50 11.32
CA LEU A 194 -16.88 -7.02 9.99
C LEU A 194 -16.65 -5.90 8.96
N ILE A 195 -17.52 -4.88 8.93
CA ILE A 195 -17.36 -3.76 8.00
C ILE A 195 -16.13 -2.91 8.35
N SER A 196 -15.82 -2.73 9.64
CA SER A 196 -14.61 -2.02 10.07
C SER A 196 -13.35 -2.72 9.60
N LEU A 197 -13.28 -4.05 9.75
CA LEU A 197 -12.16 -4.84 9.27
C LEU A 197 -12.02 -4.80 7.73
N TYR A 198 -13.14 -4.83 7.01
CA TYR A 198 -13.15 -4.65 5.56
C TYR A 198 -12.65 -3.27 5.14
N ASN A 199 -13.04 -2.20 5.84
CA ASN A 199 -12.58 -0.86 5.55
C ASN A 199 -11.07 -0.68 5.83
N ILE A 200 -10.57 -1.25 6.93
CA ILE A 200 -9.13 -1.25 7.23
C ILE A 200 -8.34 -1.96 6.12
N GLN A 201 -8.84 -3.10 5.65
CA GLN A 201 -8.26 -3.81 4.50
C GLN A 201 -8.19 -2.91 3.26
N ASP A 202 -9.27 -2.19 2.96
CA ASP A 202 -9.38 -1.35 1.78
C ASP A 202 -8.41 -0.16 1.83
N GLN A 203 -8.34 0.53 2.98
CA GLN A 203 -7.41 1.64 3.17
C GLN A 203 -5.94 1.20 3.00
N MET A 204 -5.58 0.01 3.51
CA MET A 204 -4.23 -0.52 3.34
C MET A 204 -3.90 -0.96 1.90
N GLU A 205 -4.89 -1.09 1.01
CA GLU A 205 -4.67 -1.49 -0.38
C GLU A 205 -3.99 -0.39 -1.22
N TYR A 206 -4.24 0.88 -0.86
CA TYR A 206 -3.77 2.08 -1.55
C TYR A 206 -2.72 2.83 -0.73
N PRO A 207 -1.48 2.33 -0.61
CA PRO A 207 -0.50 2.88 0.32
C PRO A 207 0.02 4.30 -0.01
N PHE A 208 -0.36 4.88 -1.16
CA PHE A 208 0.24 6.09 -1.72
C PHE A 208 -0.74 7.24 -1.99
N ASP A 209 -2.06 7.01 -1.91
CA ASP A 209 -3.08 7.98 -2.37
C ASP A 209 -3.37 9.11 -1.36
N LYS A 210 -2.86 8.99 -0.13
CA LYS A 210 -2.93 9.98 0.95
C LYS A 210 -4.36 10.20 1.49
N ASP A 211 -5.27 9.28 1.25
CA ASP A 211 -6.64 9.31 1.76
C ASP A 211 -6.77 8.48 3.06
N GLY A 212 -6.02 7.38 3.17
CA GLY A 212 -6.02 6.48 4.32
C GLY A 212 -5.27 7.04 5.53
N LEU A 213 -5.77 6.72 6.74
CA LEU A 213 -5.10 7.07 8.01
C LEU A 213 -3.70 6.42 8.13
N ASP A 214 -3.52 5.25 7.51
CA ASP A 214 -2.31 4.43 7.59
C ASP A 214 -1.41 4.54 6.35
N ASP A 215 -1.68 5.50 5.48
CA ASP A 215 -0.93 5.72 4.24
C ASP A 215 0.52 6.09 4.48
N ILE A 216 1.35 5.77 3.49
CA ILE A 216 2.77 6.05 3.57
C ILE A 216 3.00 7.54 3.35
N LYS A 217 3.61 8.18 4.36
CA LYS A 217 4.07 9.56 4.28
C LYS A 217 5.29 9.68 3.35
N LEU A 218 5.03 9.83 2.05
CA LEU A 218 6.06 9.88 0.99
C LEU A 218 7.11 10.96 1.23
N ASP A 219 6.76 12.08 1.87
CA ASP A 219 7.70 13.17 2.18
C ASP A 219 8.90 12.73 3.04
N TYR A 220 8.74 11.71 3.90
CA TYR A 220 9.85 11.17 4.68
C TYR A 220 10.88 10.40 3.86
N PHE A 221 10.51 10.01 2.64
CA PHE A 221 11.35 9.31 1.69
C PHE A 221 12.07 10.24 0.70
N LYS A 222 11.81 11.55 0.76
CA LYS A 222 12.58 12.55 0.01
C LYS A 222 14.06 12.52 0.40
N VAL A 223 14.92 12.75 -0.59
CA VAL A 223 16.37 12.79 -0.39
C VAL A 223 16.77 14.03 0.42
N ASP A 224 16.11 15.15 0.21
CA ASP A 224 16.38 16.46 0.83
C ASP A 224 15.43 16.79 1.99
N ARG A 225 15.06 15.80 2.81
CA ARG A 225 14.20 16.03 3.98
C ARG A 225 14.78 17.10 4.92
N SER A 226 14.09 18.24 5.03
CA SER A 226 14.18 19.11 6.20
C SER A 226 13.23 18.56 7.24
N ILE A 227 13.74 17.71 8.14
CA ILE A 227 12.97 17.26 9.29
C ILE A 227 12.78 18.49 10.18
N LYS A 228 11.57 19.07 10.17
CA LYS A 228 11.11 19.96 11.24
C LYS A 228 10.48 19.12 12.33
#